data_AF-A0A212J678-F1
#
_entry.id   AF-A0A212J678-F1
#
_cell.length_a   1.000
_cell.length_b   1.000
_cell.length_c   1.000
_cell.angle_alpha   90.00
_cell.angle_beta   90.00
_cell.angle_gamma   90.00
#
_symmetry.space_group_name_H-M   'P 1'
#
loop_
_entity.id
_entity.type
_entity.pdbx_description
1 polymer ?
#
loop_
_entity_poly.entity_id
_entity_poly.type
_entity_poly.pdbx_seq_one_letter_code
_entity_poly.pdbx_strand_id
1 'polypeptide(L)'
;MRLDGRRTSSNVDDRRGKRSSGKISLGIGGTIIIGFIIGLAGGNPMEFMTQQATDIISPEKIYVSSAQEESAATFAKTILAGTEDVWADIFAQNRLKYIVPEVGHHVQYVMGTLQKGQLLTEKESNELNVRLELQADFYAGVWACHDNENFNSLEDGDIEEGLNAASQIGDDRLQMQSQGYTIPDTFNDGTSAQRIRWLKKVPQKRNIQEGNTFDIPYKQL
;
A
#
# COMPACT_ATOMS: atom_id res chain seq x y z
N MET A 1 -8.08 -0.31 15.48
CA MET A 1 -8.94 -1.28 14.75
C MET A 1 -9.27 -2.51 15.60
N ARG A 2 -10.54 -2.94 15.60
CA ARG A 2 -11.03 -4.19 16.21
C ARG A 2 -10.83 -5.37 15.25
N LEU A 3 -9.92 -6.28 15.61
CA LEU A 3 -9.57 -7.46 14.80
C LEU A 3 -9.79 -8.80 15.52
N ASP A 4 -10.29 -8.78 16.75
CA ASP A 4 -10.47 -9.97 17.56
C ASP A 4 -11.45 -10.96 16.92
N GLY A 5 -11.08 -12.23 16.89
CA GLY A 5 -11.90 -13.30 16.32
C GLY A 5 -11.97 -13.33 14.78
N ARG A 6 -11.26 -12.44 14.08
CA ARG A 6 -11.16 -12.47 12.62
C ARG A 6 -10.31 -13.65 12.14
N ARG A 7 -10.64 -14.18 10.95
CA ARG A 7 -9.82 -15.21 10.30
C ARG A 7 -8.48 -14.61 9.83
N THR A 8 -7.47 -15.46 9.66
CA THR A 8 -6.19 -15.12 9.04
C THR A 8 -6.13 -15.64 7.61
N SER A 9 -5.39 -14.96 6.73
CA SER A 9 -5.19 -15.41 5.34
C SER A 9 -4.14 -16.51 5.27
N SER A 10 -4.40 -17.51 4.42
CA SER A 10 -3.42 -18.54 4.04
C SER A 10 -2.49 -18.11 2.91
N ASN A 11 -2.70 -16.92 2.33
CA ASN A 11 -1.95 -16.41 1.18
C ASN A 11 -0.68 -15.62 1.57
N VAL A 12 -0.26 -15.71 2.84
CA VAL A 12 0.97 -15.10 3.34
C VAL A 12 2.07 -16.16 3.47
N ASP A 13 3.09 -16.08 2.63
CA ASP A 13 4.31 -16.88 2.74
C ASP A 13 5.27 -16.23 3.74
N ASP A 14 5.44 -16.88 4.90
CA ASP A 14 6.39 -16.44 5.90
C ASP A 14 7.81 -16.92 5.56
N ARG A 15 8.66 -15.94 5.21
CA ARG A 15 10.05 -16.17 4.80
C ARG A 15 11.06 -15.81 5.89
N ARG A 16 10.60 -15.45 7.09
CA ARG A 16 11.50 -15.13 8.20
C ARG A 16 12.36 -16.36 8.52
N GLY A 17 13.69 -16.19 8.57
CA GLY A 17 14.65 -17.27 8.79
C GLY A 17 14.95 -18.20 7.60
N LYS A 18 14.34 -18.00 6.42
CA LYS A 18 14.67 -18.75 5.19
C LYS A 18 15.64 -17.94 4.33
N ARG A 19 16.69 -18.59 3.79
CA ARG A 19 17.56 -17.97 2.76
C ARG A 19 16.71 -17.63 1.53
N SER A 20 16.56 -16.35 1.24
CA SER A 20 15.93 -15.88 0.00
C SER A 20 16.84 -16.19 -1.19
N SER A 21 16.60 -17.29 -1.89
CA SER A 21 17.19 -17.55 -3.21
C SER A 21 16.36 -16.84 -4.29
N GLY A 22 16.34 -15.52 -4.30
CA GLY A 22 15.60 -14.80 -5.33
C GLY A 22 15.47 -13.31 -5.06
N LYS A 23 16.04 -12.50 -5.94
CA LYS A 23 15.94 -11.04 -5.96
C LYS A 23 14.47 -10.63 -6.01
N ILE A 24 13.91 -10.15 -4.90
CA ILE A 24 12.74 -9.28 -4.95
C ILE A 24 13.28 -7.86 -5.06
N SER A 25 13.31 -7.31 -6.28
CA SER A 25 13.47 -5.87 -6.47
C SER A 25 12.13 -5.21 -6.18
N LEU A 26 11.87 -4.88 -4.92
CA LEU A 26 10.90 -3.85 -4.62
C LEU A 26 11.51 -2.54 -5.14
N GLY A 27 10.84 -1.89 -6.08
CA GLY A 27 11.20 -0.53 -6.48
C GLY A 27 11.21 0.40 -5.27
N ILE A 28 11.82 1.58 -5.43
CA ILE A 28 12.05 2.55 -4.34
C ILE A 28 10.79 2.82 -3.49
N GLY A 29 9.61 2.91 -4.12
CA GLY A 29 8.32 3.04 -3.41
C GLY A 29 7.94 1.84 -2.53
N GLY A 30 8.19 0.61 -2.99
CA GLY A 30 7.92 -0.61 -2.21
C GLY A 30 8.79 -0.73 -0.97
N THR A 31 10.06 -0.32 -1.07
CA THR A 31 10.99 -0.25 0.08
C THR A 31 10.62 0.83 1.08
N ILE A 32 10.11 1.99 0.62
CA ILE A 32 9.67 3.08 1.49
C ILE A 32 8.40 2.68 2.26
N ILE A 33 7.43 2.04 1.58
CA ILE A 33 6.20 1.54 2.21
C ILE A 33 6.51 0.47 3.26
N ILE A 34 7.42 -0.46 2.96
CA ILE A 34 7.85 -1.49 3.93
C ILE A 34 8.58 -0.86 5.11
N GLY A 35 9.48 0.09 4.86
CA GLY A 35 10.14 0.85 5.93
C GLY A 35 9.14 1.62 6.81
N PHE A 36 8.08 2.15 6.21
CA PHE A 36 7.01 2.87 6.92
C PHE A 36 6.15 1.93 7.77
N ILE A 37 5.78 0.76 7.24
CA ILE A 37 5.07 -0.29 7.98
C ILE A 37 5.91 -0.78 9.17
N ILE A 38 7.21 -0.97 8.98
CA ILE A 38 8.15 -1.34 10.06
C ILE A 38 8.23 -0.21 11.10
N GLY A 39 8.25 1.05 10.68
CA GLY A 39 8.19 2.21 11.56
C GLY A 39 6.93 2.27 12.43
N LEU A 40 5.75 2.02 11.83
CA LEU A 40 4.48 1.95 12.56
C LEU A 40 4.42 0.76 13.53
N ALA A 41 5.10 -0.34 13.21
CA ALA A 41 5.26 -1.48 14.10
C ALA A 41 6.32 -1.26 15.20
N GLY A 42 6.98 -0.09 15.26
CA GLY A 42 7.97 0.28 16.27
C GLY A 42 9.44 -0.04 15.92
N GLY A 43 9.74 -0.39 14.67
CA GLY A 43 11.10 -0.63 14.16
C GLY A 43 11.76 0.61 13.55
N ASN A 44 13.08 0.56 13.28
CA ASN A 44 13.82 1.67 12.68
C ASN A 44 13.94 1.50 11.14
N PRO A 45 13.35 2.40 10.32
CA PRO A 45 13.39 2.30 8.86
C PRO A 45 14.79 2.34 8.26
N MET A 46 15.73 3.03 8.91
CA MET A 46 17.11 3.18 8.42
C MET A 46 17.90 1.86 8.53
N GLU A 47 17.57 1.05 9.53
CA GLU A 47 18.22 -0.24 9.75
C GLU A 47 17.89 -1.24 8.64
N PHE A 48 16.63 -1.24 8.17
CA PHE A 48 16.19 -2.06 7.03
C PHE A 48 16.99 -1.78 5.75
N MET A 49 17.23 -0.50 5.43
CA MET A 49 18.07 -0.09 4.29
C MET A 49 19.52 -0.54 4.45
N THR A 50 20.06 -0.48 5.67
CA THR A 50 21.47 -0.84 5.94
C THR A 50 21.66 -2.37 5.95
N GLN A 51 20.61 -3.11 6.31
CA GLN A 51 20.59 -4.58 6.36
C GLN A 51 20.62 -5.20 4.97
N GLN A 52 20.01 -4.55 3.97
CA GLN A 52 20.06 -5.00 2.58
C GLN A 52 21.49 -5.02 1.99
N ALA A 53 22.41 -4.22 2.55
CA ALA A 53 23.81 -4.16 2.13
C ALA A 53 24.74 -5.19 2.81
N THR A 54 24.31 -5.83 3.91
CA THR A 54 25.18 -6.68 4.76
C THR A 54 24.95 -8.19 4.62
N ASP A 55 23.89 -8.61 3.93
CA ASP A 55 23.48 -10.03 3.81
C ASP A 55 24.38 -10.93 2.93
N ILE A 56 25.50 -10.42 2.40
CA ILE A 56 26.38 -11.20 1.50
C ILE A 56 27.35 -12.11 2.28
N ILE A 57 27.66 -11.83 3.55
CA ILE A 57 28.67 -12.60 4.31
C ILE A 57 28.32 -12.64 5.79
N SER A 58 27.45 -13.56 6.23
CA SER A 58 27.28 -13.87 7.65
C SER A 58 27.00 -15.36 7.89
N PRO A 59 27.57 -15.96 8.95
CA PRO A 59 27.32 -17.35 9.31
C PRO A 59 25.87 -17.54 9.81
N GLU A 60 25.36 -18.75 9.61
CA GLU A 60 23.96 -19.15 9.85
C GLU A 60 23.57 -18.95 11.32
N LYS A 61 22.81 -17.89 11.62
CA LYS A 61 22.13 -17.73 12.91
C LYS A 61 20.79 -18.47 12.85
N ILE A 62 20.49 -19.26 13.87
CA ILE A 62 19.14 -19.79 14.10
C ILE A 62 18.23 -18.60 14.33
N TYR A 63 17.37 -18.30 13.36
CA TYR A 63 16.38 -17.24 13.48
C TYR A 63 15.23 -17.72 14.39
N VAL A 64 14.92 -16.92 15.40
CA VAL A 64 13.77 -17.11 16.30
C VAL A 64 12.99 -15.81 16.29
N SER A 65 11.71 -15.86 15.93
CA SER A 65 10.84 -14.69 15.91
C SER A 65 10.54 -14.18 17.32
N SER A 66 10.53 -12.87 17.47
CA SER A 66 10.08 -12.19 18.68
C SER A 66 8.55 -12.15 18.77
N ALA A 67 8.03 -11.92 19.98
CA ALA A 67 6.58 -11.77 20.19
C ALA A 67 5.99 -10.60 19.39
N GLN A 68 6.76 -9.53 19.20
CA GLN A 68 6.35 -8.37 18.40
C GLN A 68 6.26 -8.73 16.91
N GLU A 69 7.23 -9.46 16.37
CA GLU A 69 7.19 -9.93 14.99
C GLU A 69 6.03 -10.90 14.76
N GLU A 70 5.71 -11.78 15.71
CA GLU A 70 4.55 -12.67 15.58
C GLU A 70 3.21 -11.92 15.67
N SER A 71 3.13 -10.89 16.52
CA SER A 71 1.96 -10.02 16.58
C SER A 71 1.77 -9.26 15.26
N ALA A 72 2.84 -8.72 14.69
CA ALA A 72 2.82 -8.04 13.39
C ALA A 72 2.46 -8.99 12.24
N ALA A 73 2.99 -10.22 12.24
CA ALA A 73 2.66 -11.23 11.24
C ALA A 73 1.17 -11.65 11.33
N THR A 74 0.65 -11.80 12.55
CA THR A 74 -0.77 -12.09 12.78
C THR A 74 -1.64 -10.94 12.30
N PHE A 75 -1.29 -9.70 12.65
CA PHE A 75 -1.97 -8.50 12.17
C PHE A 75 -2.02 -8.46 10.63
N ALA A 76 -0.89 -8.61 9.95
CA ALA A 76 -0.81 -8.58 8.49
C ALA A 76 -1.68 -9.67 7.84
N LYS A 77 -1.66 -10.90 8.38
CA LYS A 77 -2.50 -12.00 7.90
C LYS A 77 -4.00 -11.73 8.09
N THR A 78 -4.38 -11.09 9.19
CA THR A 78 -5.78 -10.73 9.47
C THR A 78 -6.26 -9.60 8.56
N ILE A 79 -5.44 -8.57 8.34
CA ILE A 79 -5.76 -7.51 7.39
C ILE A 79 -5.89 -8.06 5.97
N LEU A 80 -4.99 -8.97 5.55
CA LEU A 80 -5.09 -9.59 4.23
C LEU A 80 -6.36 -10.44 4.08
N ALA A 81 -6.74 -11.20 5.12
CA ALA A 81 -8.02 -11.91 5.10
C ALA A 81 -9.22 -10.96 4.96
N GLY A 82 -9.24 -9.87 5.73
CA GLY A 82 -10.27 -8.85 5.59
C GLY A 82 -10.30 -8.22 4.20
N THR A 83 -9.14 -8.01 3.59
CA THR A 83 -8.99 -7.51 2.22
C THR A 83 -9.62 -8.48 1.22
N GLU A 84 -9.32 -9.78 1.32
CA GLU A 84 -9.92 -10.82 0.48
C GLU A 84 -11.45 -10.85 0.61
N ASP A 85 -11.97 -10.81 1.84
CA ASP A 85 -13.41 -10.88 2.12
C ASP A 85 -14.16 -9.66 1.54
N VAL A 86 -13.64 -8.45 1.80
CA VAL A 86 -14.21 -7.20 1.32
C VAL A 86 -14.22 -7.14 -0.21
N TRP A 87 -13.10 -7.47 -0.85
CA TRP A 87 -13.04 -7.40 -2.31
C TRP A 87 -13.83 -8.50 -2.99
N ALA A 88 -13.93 -9.69 -2.39
CA ALA A 88 -14.83 -10.74 -2.88
C ALA A 88 -16.28 -10.25 -2.91
N ASP A 89 -16.75 -9.59 -1.84
CA ASP A 89 -18.12 -9.06 -1.75
C ASP A 89 -18.34 -7.90 -2.73
N ILE A 90 -17.44 -6.90 -2.74
CA ILE A 90 -17.53 -5.75 -3.67
C ILE A 90 -17.58 -6.21 -5.13
N PHE A 91 -16.74 -7.17 -5.52
CA PHE A 91 -16.74 -7.68 -6.90
C PHE A 91 -18.04 -8.42 -7.19
N ALA A 92 -18.53 -9.26 -6.28
CA ALA A 92 -19.81 -9.95 -6.43
C ALA A 92 -20.98 -8.95 -6.62
N GLN A 93 -21.03 -7.88 -5.82
CA GLN A 93 -22.02 -6.81 -5.92
C GLN A 93 -21.95 -6.07 -7.27
N ASN A 94 -20.75 -5.92 -7.83
CA ASN A 94 -20.52 -5.30 -9.13
C ASN A 94 -20.60 -6.28 -10.31
N ARG A 95 -20.98 -7.55 -10.08
CA ARG A 95 -21.01 -8.64 -11.09
C ARG A 95 -19.65 -8.88 -11.75
N LEU A 96 -18.58 -8.63 -11.01
CA LEU A 96 -17.19 -8.90 -11.37
C LEU A 96 -16.73 -10.19 -10.69
N LYS A 97 -15.70 -10.83 -11.25
CA LYS A 97 -15.08 -12.01 -10.62
C LYS A 97 -13.85 -11.56 -9.85
N TYR A 98 -13.83 -11.81 -8.54
CA TYR A 98 -12.64 -11.57 -7.73
C TYR A 98 -11.63 -12.72 -7.90
N ILE A 99 -10.36 -12.38 -8.10
CA ILE A 99 -9.26 -13.34 -8.18
C ILE A 99 -8.16 -12.80 -7.25
N VAL A 100 -7.84 -13.56 -6.19
CA VAL A 100 -7.16 -13.06 -4.98
C VAL A 100 -5.73 -12.50 -5.18
N PRO A 101 -4.95 -12.80 -6.23
CA PRO A 101 -3.75 -12.00 -6.54
C PRO A 101 -3.96 -10.89 -7.59
N GLU A 102 -5.16 -10.74 -8.17
CA GLU A 102 -5.36 -9.84 -9.30
C GLU A 102 -5.26 -8.37 -8.97
N VAL A 103 -5.47 -7.88 -7.74
CA VAL A 103 -5.29 -6.43 -7.47
C VAL A 103 -3.81 -6.03 -7.55
N GLY A 104 -2.93 -6.79 -6.91
CA GLY A 104 -1.47 -6.57 -7.01
C GLY A 104 -0.95 -6.84 -8.42
N HIS A 105 -1.44 -7.91 -9.07
CA HIS A 105 -1.14 -8.15 -10.48
C HIS A 105 -1.76 -7.10 -11.40
N HIS A 106 -2.87 -6.44 -11.05
CA HIS A 106 -3.50 -5.40 -11.86
C HIS A 106 -2.68 -4.13 -11.78
N VAL A 107 -2.21 -3.73 -10.61
CA VAL A 107 -1.24 -2.64 -10.47
C VAL A 107 0.04 -2.97 -11.26
N GLN A 108 0.56 -4.19 -11.12
CA GLN A 108 1.76 -4.63 -11.86
C GLN A 108 1.51 -4.80 -13.39
N TYR A 109 0.30 -5.18 -13.78
CA TYR A 109 -0.14 -5.34 -15.17
C TYR A 109 -0.37 -3.99 -15.82
N VAL A 110 -0.98 -3.03 -15.12
CA VAL A 110 -1.15 -1.65 -15.60
C VAL A 110 0.22 -1.02 -15.77
N MET A 111 1.10 -1.10 -14.76
CA MET A 111 2.49 -0.62 -14.88
C MET A 111 3.24 -1.32 -16.02
N GLY A 112 3.15 -2.65 -16.12
CA GLY A 112 3.84 -3.44 -17.15
C GLY A 112 3.27 -3.30 -18.55
N THR A 113 1.96 -3.06 -18.71
CA THR A 113 1.30 -2.85 -20.01
C THR A 113 1.57 -1.44 -20.52
N LEU A 114 1.56 -0.44 -19.64
CA LEU A 114 1.90 0.94 -20.00
C LEU A 114 3.38 1.09 -20.34
N GLN A 115 4.28 0.41 -19.61
CA GLN A 115 5.72 0.42 -19.91
C GLN A 115 6.10 -0.38 -21.18
N LYS A 116 5.36 -1.45 -21.53
CA LYS A 116 5.70 -2.30 -22.70
C LYS A 116 5.28 -1.73 -24.05
N GLY A 117 4.45 -0.69 -24.09
CA GLY A 117 3.92 -0.11 -25.33
C GLY A 117 4.45 1.27 -25.71
N GLN A 118 4.97 2.05 -24.76
CA GLN A 118 5.40 3.44 -24.97
C GLN A 118 6.72 3.73 -24.25
N LEU A 119 7.66 4.37 -24.96
CA LEU A 119 8.80 5.03 -24.32
C LEU A 119 8.25 6.30 -23.64
N LEU A 120 7.88 6.18 -22.37
CA LEU A 120 7.45 7.30 -21.55
C LEU A 120 8.67 8.13 -21.14
N THR A 121 8.49 9.44 -21.11
CA THR A 121 9.39 10.33 -20.39
C THR A 121 9.29 10.08 -18.88
N GLU A 122 10.31 10.49 -18.12
CA GLU A 122 10.29 10.41 -16.65
C GLU A 122 9.05 11.10 -16.07
N LYS A 123 8.69 12.26 -16.62
CA LYS A 123 7.48 12.99 -16.23
C LYS A 123 6.20 12.18 -16.46
N GLU A 124 6.03 11.58 -17.64
CA GLU A 124 4.84 10.77 -17.93
C GLU A 124 4.77 9.52 -17.04
N SER A 125 5.92 8.90 -16.75
CA SER A 125 6.01 7.79 -15.80
C SER A 125 5.63 8.21 -14.38
N ASN A 126 6.06 9.41 -13.97
CA ASN A 126 5.72 9.98 -12.66
C ASN A 126 4.23 10.29 -12.55
N GLU A 127 3.63 10.94 -13.56
CA GLU A 127 2.19 11.21 -13.59
C GLU A 127 1.36 9.91 -13.54
N LEU A 128 1.85 8.84 -14.16
CA LEU A 128 1.24 7.51 -14.10
C LEU A 128 1.30 6.92 -12.68
N ASN A 129 2.46 6.98 -12.02
CA ASN A 129 2.61 6.47 -10.67
C ASN A 129 1.68 7.20 -9.70
N VAL A 130 1.59 8.53 -9.80
CA VAL A 130 0.66 9.34 -9.00
C VAL A 130 -0.79 8.88 -9.20
N ARG A 131 -1.22 8.61 -10.44
CA ARG A 131 -2.58 8.10 -10.70
C ARG A 131 -2.85 6.76 -10.02
N LEU A 132 -1.86 5.87 -9.98
CA LEU A 132 -1.99 4.57 -9.32
C LEU A 132 -2.07 4.71 -7.81
N GLU A 133 -1.23 5.55 -7.21
CA GLU A 133 -1.25 5.83 -5.77
C GLU A 133 -2.59 6.42 -5.31
N LEU A 134 -3.12 7.41 -6.03
CA LEU A 134 -4.40 8.03 -5.72
C LEU A 134 -5.59 7.06 -5.90
N GLN A 135 -5.50 6.16 -6.87
CA GLN A 135 -6.49 5.10 -7.02
C GLN A 135 -6.43 4.10 -5.86
N ALA A 136 -5.22 3.75 -5.41
CA ALA A 136 -5.02 2.88 -4.26
C ALA A 136 -5.59 3.50 -2.97
N ASP A 137 -5.39 4.81 -2.75
CA ASP A 137 -5.95 5.53 -1.61
C ASP A 137 -7.49 5.45 -1.59
N PHE A 138 -8.14 5.66 -2.75
CA PHE A 138 -9.58 5.51 -2.84
C PHE A 138 -10.04 4.10 -2.51
N TYR A 139 -9.38 3.09 -3.06
CA TYR A 139 -9.69 1.69 -2.76
C TYR A 139 -9.47 1.34 -1.28
N ALA A 140 -8.48 1.94 -0.61
CA ALA A 140 -8.30 1.81 0.83
C ALA A 140 -9.47 2.44 1.61
N GLY A 141 -9.99 3.60 1.17
CA GLY A 141 -11.17 4.23 1.76
C GLY A 141 -12.45 3.39 1.58
N VAL A 142 -12.65 2.84 0.38
CA VAL A 142 -13.74 1.89 0.09
C VAL A 142 -13.63 0.66 0.98
N TRP A 143 -12.42 0.09 1.10
CA TRP A 143 -12.16 -1.07 1.93
C TRP A 143 -12.48 -0.78 3.40
N ALA A 144 -12.00 0.33 3.95
CA ALA A 144 -12.22 0.69 5.35
C ALA A 144 -13.71 0.86 5.67
N CYS A 145 -14.46 1.51 4.78
CA CYS A 145 -15.91 1.67 4.92
C CYS A 145 -16.61 0.29 4.95
N HIS A 146 -16.30 -0.56 3.98
CA HIS A 146 -16.94 -1.87 3.82
C HIS A 146 -16.55 -2.85 4.95
N ASP A 147 -15.28 -2.86 5.34
CA ASP A 147 -14.79 -3.66 6.46
C ASP A 147 -15.49 -3.27 7.76
N ASN A 148 -15.66 -1.96 7.98
CA ASN A 148 -16.37 -1.47 9.16
C ASN A 148 -17.86 -1.81 9.14
N GLU A 149 -18.52 -1.73 7.99
CA GLU A 149 -19.93 -2.14 7.85
C GLU A 149 -20.13 -3.62 8.18
N ASN A 150 -19.18 -4.48 7.81
CA ASN A 150 -19.29 -5.93 8.01
C ASN A 150 -18.86 -6.38 9.41
N PHE A 151 -17.85 -5.72 10.00
CA PHE A 151 -17.16 -6.20 11.20
C PHE A 151 -17.14 -5.21 12.35
N ASN A 152 -17.63 -3.98 12.17
CA ASN A 152 -17.48 -2.88 13.14
C ASN A 152 -16.00 -2.70 13.56
N SER A 153 -15.11 -2.76 12.57
CA SER A 153 -13.67 -2.87 12.74
C SER A 153 -12.98 -1.55 13.07
N LEU A 154 -13.58 -0.40 12.80
CA LEU A 154 -13.00 0.90 13.09
C LEU A 154 -13.28 1.34 14.53
N GLU A 155 -12.23 1.87 15.17
CA GLU A 155 -12.24 2.49 16.48
C GLU A 155 -12.07 4.00 16.37
N ASP A 156 -12.35 4.69 17.47
CA ASP A 156 -12.15 6.14 17.56
C ASP A 156 -10.67 6.46 17.30
N GLY A 157 -10.39 7.30 16.30
CA GLY A 157 -9.04 7.69 15.91
C GLY A 157 -8.43 6.90 14.74
N ASP A 158 -8.98 5.73 14.36
CA ASP A 158 -8.42 4.92 13.26
C ASP A 158 -8.47 5.67 11.91
N ILE A 159 -9.54 6.43 11.68
CA ILE A 159 -9.69 7.23 10.45
C ILE A 159 -8.65 8.36 10.45
N GLU A 160 -8.52 9.08 11.55
CA GLU A 160 -7.53 10.15 11.70
C GLU A 160 -6.11 9.64 11.54
N GLU A 161 -5.80 8.46 12.08
CA GLU A 161 -4.51 7.81 11.94
C GLU A 161 -4.22 7.46 10.47
N GLY A 162 -5.17 6.85 9.77
CA GLY A 162 -5.03 6.52 8.34
C GLY A 162 -4.84 7.77 7.47
N LEU A 163 -5.58 8.84 7.76
CA LEU A 163 -5.43 10.12 7.06
C LEU A 163 -4.10 10.80 7.37
N ASN A 164 -3.66 10.74 8.61
CA ASN A 164 -2.35 11.23 9.00
C ASN A 164 -1.26 10.48 8.24
N ALA A 165 -1.31 9.15 8.21
CA ALA A 165 -0.38 8.30 7.47
C ALA A 165 -0.32 8.69 5.98
N ALA A 166 -1.47 8.78 5.31
CA ALA A 166 -1.56 9.22 3.91
C ALA A 166 -0.96 10.62 3.69
N SER A 167 -1.14 11.53 4.66
CA SER A 167 -0.54 12.86 4.61
C SER A 167 0.97 12.89 4.85
N GLN A 168 1.57 11.83 5.42
CA GLN A 168 3.02 11.78 5.68
C GLN A 168 3.81 11.42 4.42
N ILE A 169 3.19 10.64 3.53
CA ILE A 169 3.86 10.00 2.38
C ILE A 169 3.71 10.78 1.08
N GLY A 170 3.11 11.97 1.12
CA GLY A 170 3.06 12.85 -0.06
C GLY A 170 4.42 13.47 -0.37
N ASP A 171 4.76 13.55 -1.65
CA ASP A 171 6.05 14.04 -2.14
C ASP A 171 6.33 15.48 -1.71
N ASP A 172 5.29 16.31 -1.67
CA ASP A 172 5.39 17.69 -1.20
C ASP A 172 5.92 17.77 0.23
N ARG A 173 5.47 16.85 1.09
CA ARG A 173 5.92 16.77 2.48
C ARG A 173 7.28 16.12 2.60
N LEU A 174 7.51 14.99 1.93
CA LEU A 174 8.79 14.27 1.98
C LEU A 174 9.94 15.15 1.46
N GLN A 175 9.74 15.85 0.34
CA GLN A 175 10.73 16.78 -0.19
C GLN A 175 10.91 17.99 0.73
N MET A 176 9.83 18.58 1.25
CA MET A 176 9.95 19.69 2.21
C MET A 176 10.74 19.29 3.46
N GLN A 177 10.52 18.08 3.98
CA GLN A 177 11.26 17.56 5.13
C GLN A 177 12.73 17.23 4.81
N SER A 178 13.02 16.75 3.60
CA SER A 178 14.35 16.34 3.19
C SER A 178 15.26 17.51 2.78
N GLN A 179 14.72 18.47 2.02
CA GLN A 179 15.52 19.52 1.37
C GLN A 179 14.97 20.95 1.57
N GLY A 180 13.79 21.12 2.18
CA GLY A 180 13.22 22.44 2.49
C GLY A 180 12.49 23.13 1.34
N TYR A 181 12.29 22.46 0.21
CA TYR A 181 11.52 22.96 -0.94
C TYR A 181 10.98 21.79 -1.79
N THR A 182 10.01 22.07 -2.66
CA THR A 182 9.34 21.08 -3.51
C THR A 182 9.61 21.31 -4.99
N ILE A 183 9.69 20.23 -5.77
CA ILE A 183 9.79 20.23 -7.23
C ILE A 183 8.62 19.40 -7.79
N PRO A 184 7.48 20.04 -8.13
CA PRO A 184 6.27 19.31 -8.51
C PRO A 184 6.40 18.37 -9.73
N ASP A 185 7.28 18.70 -10.67
CA ASP A 185 7.50 17.86 -11.86
C ASP A 185 8.20 16.52 -11.55
N THR A 186 8.77 16.35 -10.35
CA THR A 186 9.44 15.11 -9.92
C THR A 186 8.59 14.26 -8.99
N PHE A 187 7.32 14.63 -8.75
CA PHE A 187 6.42 13.87 -7.88
C PHE A 187 6.02 12.55 -8.53
N ASN A 188 6.24 11.44 -7.83
CA ASN A 188 5.91 10.09 -8.25
C ASN A 188 4.82 9.44 -7.36
N ASP A 189 4.65 9.92 -6.14
CA ASP A 189 3.72 9.37 -5.14
C ASP A 189 2.54 10.32 -4.85
N GLY A 190 2.60 11.54 -5.39
CA GLY A 190 1.52 12.54 -5.35
C GLY A 190 1.62 13.46 -4.14
N THR A 191 0.79 14.52 -4.11
CA THR A 191 0.80 15.44 -2.96
C THR A 191 0.01 14.91 -1.78
N SER A 192 0.40 15.28 -0.56
CA SER A 192 -0.29 14.96 0.68
C SER A 192 -1.78 15.32 0.62
N ALA A 193 -2.11 16.45 -0.01
CA ALA A 193 -3.49 16.89 -0.22
C ALA A 193 -4.28 15.96 -1.17
N GLN A 194 -3.67 15.52 -2.26
CA GLN A 194 -4.29 14.55 -3.17
C GLN A 194 -4.52 13.21 -2.47
N ARG A 195 -3.52 12.70 -1.75
CA ARG A 195 -3.61 11.43 -1.00
C ARG A 195 -4.81 11.44 -0.05
N ILE A 196 -4.90 12.47 0.79
CA ILE A 196 -6.00 12.66 1.74
C ILE A 196 -7.34 12.77 1.02
N ARG A 197 -7.41 13.54 -0.07
CA ARG A 197 -8.65 13.74 -0.84
C ARG A 197 -9.18 12.42 -1.38
N TRP A 198 -8.32 11.60 -1.97
CA TRP A 198 -8.73 10.32 -2.56
C TRP A 198 -9.04 9.27 -1.50
N LEU A 199 -8.28 9.22 -0.39
CA LEU A 199 -8.57 8.34 0.74
C LEU A 199 -9.92 8.64 1.41
N LYS A 200 -10.28 9.92 1.56
CA LYS A 200 -11.56 10.35 2.15
C LYS A 200 -12.76 10.15 1.23
N LYS A 201 -12.54 9.89 -0.07
CA LYS A 201 -13.62 9.86 -1.04
C LYS A 201 -14.44 8.57 -0.85
N VAL A 202 -15.63 8.72 -0.27
CA VAL A 202 -16.59 7.62 -0.11
C VAL A 202 -17.37 7.42 -1.42
N PRO A 203 -17.41 6.20 -1.98
CA PRO A 203 -18.13 5.94 -3.23
C PRO A 203 -19.64 6.11 -3.06
N GLN A 204 -20.33 6.66 -4.06
CA GLN A 204 -21.78 6.58 -4.08
C GLN A 204 -22.22 5.14 -4.42
N LYS A 205 -23.10 4.57 -3.60
CA LYS A 205 -23.67 3.23 -3.81
C LYS A 205 -22.61 2.13 -4.01
N ARG A 206 -21.42 2.27 -3.39
CA ARG A 206 -20.28 1.33 -3.52
C ARG A 206 -19.77 1.17 -4.97
N ASN A 207 -19.93 2.21 -5.79
CA ASN A 207 -19.41 2.23 -7.15
C ASN A 207 -17.89 2.44 -7.16
N ILE A 208 -17.14 1.36 -7.35
CA ILE A 208 -15.68 1.38 -7.41
C ILE A 208 -15.13 2.13 -8.63
N GLN A 209 -15.95 2.36 -9.66
CA GLN A 209 -15.53 3.11 -10.86
C GLN A 209 -15.27 4.59 -10.57
N GLU A 210 -15.76 5.12 -9.46
CA GLU A 210 -15.43 6.48 -9.01
C GLU A 210 -13.94 6.63 -8.63
N GLY A 211 -13.23 5.51 -8.50
CA GLY A 211 -11.78 5.42 -8.31
C GLY A 211 -10.97 5.52 -9.59
N ASN A 212 -11.59 5.68 -10.76
CA ASN A 212 -10.85 5.77 -12.01
C ASN A 212 -10.13 7.12 -12.15
N THR A 213 -8.87 7.17 -11.71
CA THR A 213 -8.02 8.34 -11.83
C THR A 213 -7.64 8.63 -13.28
N PHE A 214 -7.64 7.64 -14.17
CA PHE A 214 -7.18 7.77 -15.57
C PHE A 214 -8.11 8.61 -16.45
N ASP A 215 -9.40 8.67 -16.11
CA ASP A 215 -10.38 9.48 -16.85
C ASP A 215 -10.34 10.97 -16.48
N ILE A 216 -9.53 11.33 -15.47
CA ILE A 216 -9.42 12.70 -14.96
C ILE A 216 -8.15 13.37 -15.52
N PRO A 217 -8.24 14.62 -16.04
CA PRO A 217 -7.05 15.37 -16.42
C PRO A 217 -6.08 15.50 -15.24
N TYR A 218 -4.77 15.29 -15.47
CA TYR A 218 -3.78 15.21 -14.37
C TYR A 218 -3.82 16.43 -13.43
N LYS A 219 -4.02 17.63 -13.99
CA LYS A 219 -4.14 18.89 -13.24
C LYS A 219 -5.39 18.99 -12.34
N GLN A 220 -6.33 18.05 -12.44
CA GLN A 220 -7.58 17.99 -11.67
C GLN A 220 -7.61 16.83 -10.66
N LEU A 221 -6.56 16.01 -10.62
CA LEU A 221 -6.38 14.92 -9.67
C LEU A 221 -6.24 15.41 -8.23
#